data_AF-A0AAQ3LC22-F1
#
_entry.id   AF-A0AAQ3LC22-F1
#
_cell.length_a   1.000
_cell.length_b   1.000
_cell.length_c   1.000
_cell.angle_alpha   90.00
_cell.angle_beta   90.00
_cell.angle_gamma   90.00
#
_symmetry.space_group_name_H-M   'P 1'
#
loop_
_entity.id
_entity.type
_entity.pdbx_description
1 polymer ?
#
loop_
_entity_poly.entity_id
_entity_poly.type
_entity_poly.pdbx_seq_one_letter_code
_entity_poly.pdbx_strand_id
1 'polypeptide(L)'
;MLKFCRILSTLVLFTAVPLLKADSDLLRGESTPTGNGFYESEWLGVFFTNDSDWIYQSGLGWLYCTAASTTDAMWLYSLDLGWIFTGNSTFPSIYTDGSKAWIYFSDESSGDPLFYNFSGEYFFSLGAPDSATQVVSEGDLVTRAHEVSGQVQILNNGVIEITGFNYDGGGVDVRAVVSTSANYDDFTVLTGDLLLDGGYSGATLRFYLPNDFSTDQLLYLSIWCIPVRISFGDVVLAP
;
A
#
# COMPACT_ATOMS: atom_id res chain seq x y z
N MET A 1 45.44 -46.89 40.94
CA MET A 1 45.38 -45.40 40.90
C MET A 1 44.34 -45.00 39.86
N LEU A 2 43.10 -44.73 40.29
CA LEU A 2 42.04 -44.23 39.41
C LEU A 2 42.25 -42.73 39.16
N LYS A 3 42.34 -42.31 37.90
CA LYS A 3 42.19 -40.91 37.49
C LYS A 3 40.76 -40.69 37.00
N PHE A 4 40.00 -39.89 37.75
CA PHE A 4 38.73 -39.31 37.30
C PHE A 4 39.01 -38.35 36.13
N CYS A 5 38.42 -38.59 34.97
CA CYS A 5 38.32 -37.62 33.88
C CYS A 5 36.87 -37.09 33.88
N ARG A 6 36.72 -35.80 34.21
CA ARG A 6 35.43 -35.09 34.26
C ARG A 6 34.86 -34.95 32.86
N ILE A 7 33.60 -35.35 32.70
CA ILE A 7 32.74 -35.00 31.57
C ILE A 7 32.57 -33.48 31.60
N LEU A 8 33.11 -32.76 30.61
CA LEU A 8 32.70 -31.39 30.34
C LEU A 8 31.28 -31.45 29.76
N SER A 9 30.29 -31.17 30.61
CA SER A 9 28.96 -30.80 30.15
C SER A 9 29.09 -29.44 29.49
N THR A 10 29.02 -29.40 28.16
CA THR A 10 28.93 -28.16 27.39
C THR A 10 27.61 -27.50 27.76
N LEU A 11 27.63 -26.65 28.78
CA LEU A 11 26.55 -25.72 29.08
C LEU A 11 26.54 -24.72 27.91
N VAL A 12 25.65 -24.95 26.94
CA VAL A 12 25.30 -23.92 25.96
C VAL A 12 24.66 -22.81 26.77
N LEU A 13 25.45 -21.78 27.10
CA LEU A 13 24.91 -20.51 27.53
C LEU A 13 24.01 -20.02 26.39
N PHE A 14 22.70 -20.09 26.58
CA PHE A 14 21.79 -19.19 25.90
C PHE A 14 22.16 -17.79 26.37
N THR A 15 23.06 -17.12 25.64
CA THR A 15 23.09 -15.66 25.65
C THR A 15 21.69 -15.24 25.21
N ALA A 16 21.03 -14.45 26.05
CA ALA A 16 19.71 -13.90 25.81
C ALA A 16 19.55 -13.57 24.32
N VAL A 17 18.52 -14.13 23.68
CA VAL A 17 17.97 -13.52 22.47
C VAL A 17 17.70 -12.08 22.88
N PRO A 18 18.36 -11.07 22.28
CA PRO A 18 18.03 -9.70 22.60
C PRO A 18 16.52 -9.59 22.41
N LEU A 19 15.82 -9.06 23.42
CA LEU A 19 14.44 -8.61 23.26
C LEU A 19 14.37 -7.96 21.88
N LEU A 20 13.51 -8.50 21.02
CA LEU A 20 13.26 -7.95 19.70
C LEU A 20 12.99 -6.46 19.93
N LYS A 21 13.96 -5.62 19.57
CA LYS A 21 13.84 -4.19 19.74
C LYS A 21 12.71 -3.78 18.81
N ALA A 22 11.81 -2.92 19.27
CA ALA A 22 10.82 -2.32 18.37
C ALA A 22 11.56 -1.80 17.12
N ASP A 23 11.09 -2.06 15.91
CA ASP A 23 11.86 -1.66 14.71
C ASP A 23 11.87 -0.16 14.49
N SER A 24 10.91 0.54 15.09
CA SER A 24 10.99 1.98 15.25
C SER A 24 12.21 2.40 16.09
N ASP A 25 12.67 1.58 17.04
CA ASP A 25 13.93 1.82 17.78
C ASP A 25 15.17 1.63 16.92
N LEU A 26 15.11 0.79 15.88
CA LEU A 26 16.21 0.65 14.91
C LEU A 26 16.35 1.93 14.11
N LEU A 27 15.24 2.41 13.50
CA LEU A 27 15.24 3.66 12.75
C LEU A 27 15.60 4.87 13.63
N ARG A 28 15.01 4.95 14.83
CA ARG A 28 15.26 5.99 15.83
C ARG A 28 16.72 5.98 16.31
N GLY A 29 17.31 4.80 16.49
CA GLY A 29 18.69 4.65 16.95
C GLY A 29 19.74 5.18 15.99
N GLU A 30 19.45 5.18 14.68
CA GLU A 30 20.32 5.69 13.61
C GLU A 30 19.96 7.12 13.16
N SER A 31 18.98 7.75 13.82
CA SER A 31 18.48 9.08 13.45
C SER A 31 18.87 10.14 14.48
N THR A 32 18.98 11.40 14.02
CA THR A 32 19.32 12.52 14.91
C THR A 32 18.06 13.07 15.57
N PRO A 33 17.95 13.12 16.92
CA PRO A 33 16.81 13.72 17.57
C PRO A 33 16.79 15.24 17.33
N THR A 34 15.68 15.76 16.80
CA THR A 34 15.48 17.19 16.57
C THR A 34 14.62 17.85 17.66
N GLY A 35 14.00 17.03 18.52
CA GLY A 35 13.23 17.46 19.70
C GLY A 35 11.74 17.16 19.59
N ASN A 36 11.02 17.18 20.72
CA ASN A 36 9.57 16.94 20.79
C ASN A 36 9.08 15.65 20.10
N GLY A 37 9.88 14.57 20.14
CA GLY A 37 9.54 13.29 19.50
C GLY A 37 9.85 13.20 18.00
N PHE A 38 10.45 14.24 17.42
CA PHE A 38 10.92 14.23 16.04
C PHE A 38 12.38 13.78 15.94
N TYR A 39 12.66 13.06 14.85
CA TYR A 39 13.95 12.53 14.48
C TYR A 39 14.20 12.81 12.99
N GLU A 40 15.45 13.03 12.63
CA GLU A 40 15.91 13.22 11.25
C GLU A 40 16.75 12.01 10.84
N SER A 41 16.25 11.24 9.87
CA SER A 41 16.95 10.13 9.22
C SER A 41 17.67 10.64 7.97
N GLU A 42 18.89 10.15 7.72
CA GLU A 42 19.66 10.52 6.53
C GLU A 42 18.96 10.16 5.21
N TRP A 43 18.06 9.17 5.23
CA TRP A 43 17.39 8.69 4.01
C TRP A 43 15.87 8.86 4.03
N LEU A 44 15.19 8.67 5.18
CA LEU A 44 13.73 8.78 5.27
C LEU A 44 13.27 10.23 5.47
N GLY A 45 14.20 11.13 5.81
CA GLY A 45 13.90 12.50 6.20
C GLY A 45 13.36 12.59 7.63
N VAL A 46 12.54 13.62 7.89
CA VAL A 46 11.99 13.89 9.22
C VAL A 46 10.79 13.00 9.50
N PHE A 47 10.80 12.34 10.66
CA PHE A 47 9.68 11.55 11.14
C PHE A 47 9.44 11.79 12.64
N PHE A 48 8.21 11.56 13.07
CA PHE A 48 7.79 11.60 14.47
C PHE A 48 7.57 10.19 14.99
N THR A 49 7.93 9.95 16.25
CA THR A 49 7.54 8.75 16.98
C THR A 49 7.39 9.05 18.47
N ASN A 50 6.52 8.31 19.15
CA ASN A 50 6.26 8.39 20.59
C ASN A 50 6.66 7.10 21.32
N ASP A 51 7.73 6.46 20.85
CA ASP A 51 8.26 5.20 21.38
C ASP A 51 7.29 4.02 21.20
N SER A 52 6.47 4.08 20.15
CA SER A 52 5.66 2.97 19.64
C SER A 52 6.27 2.40 18.37
N ASP A 53 5.76 1.28 17.89
CA ASP A 53 6.13 0.69 16.59
C ASP A 53 5.60 1.52 15.39
N TRP A 54 4.93 2.65 15.64
CA TRP A 54 4.46 3.56 14.62
C TRP A 54 5.37 4.77 14.50
N ILE A 55 5.61 5.16 13.25
CA ILE A 55 6.25 6.43 12.89
C ILE A 55 5.29 7.24 12.02
N TYR A 56 5.39 8.56 12.11
CA TYR A 56 4.69 9.47 11.22
C TYR A 56 5.70 10.21 10.36
N GLN A 57 5.59 10.11 9.04
CA GLN A 57 6.44 10.83 8.08
C GLN A 57 5.54 11.79 7.27
N SER A 58 6.02 13.01 7.02
CA SER A 58 5.18 14.13 6.54
C SER A 58 4.46 13.89 5.20
N GLY A 59 4.94 12.98 4.35
CA GLY A 59 4.30 12.63 3.07
C GLY A 59 3.82 11.18 2.96
N LEU A 60 4.21 10.29 3.87
CA LEU A 60 3.75 8.90 3.90
C LEU A 60 2.70 8.63 4.97
N GLY A 61 2.46 9.58 5.87
CA GLY A 61 1.54 9.45 6.98
C GLY A 61 2.04 8.49 8.06
N TRP A 62 1.11 7.78 8.69
CA TRP A 62 1.40 6.78 9.72
C TRP A 62 1.86 5.46 9.11
N LEU A 63 3.03 5.01 9.54
CA LEU A 63 3.68 3.77 9.10
C LEU A 63 3.97 2.89 10.32
N TYR A 64 3.56 1.63 10.26
CA TYR A 64 3.94 0.63 11.26
C TYR A 64 5.24 -0.06 10.85
N CYS A 65 6.23 -0.06 11.73
CA CYS A 65 7.52 -0.72 11.53
C CYS A 65 7.43 -2.19 11.98
N THR A 66 7.94 -3.12 11.16
CA THR A 66 7.92 -4.57 11.47
C THR A 66 9.29 -5.15 11.81
N ALA A 67 9.29 -6.23 12.58
CA ALA A 67 10.45 -6.99 13.09
C ALA A 67 11.38 -7.55 12.02
N ALA A 68 10.95 -7.54 10.76
CA ALA A 68 11.72 -7.99 9.62
C ALA A 68 12.60 -6.88 9.01
N SER A 69 12.77 -5.76 9.72
CA SER A 69 13.46 -4.57 9.24
C SER A 69 14.95 -4.55 9.63
N THR A 70 15.74 -3.85 8.83
CA THR A 70 17.15 -3.56 9.11
C THR A 70 17.36 -2.05 9.19
N THR A 71 18.57 -1.61 9.55
CA THR A 71 18.93 -0.19 9.58
C THR A 71 18.91 0.46 8.19
N ASP A 72 19.25 -0.30 7.14
CA ASP A 72 19.38 0.21 5.78
C ASP A 72 18.13 0.02 4.93
N ALA A 73 17.27 -0.94 5.26
CA ALA A 73 16.01 -1.16 4.54
C ALA A 73 14.98 -1.84 5.44
N MET A 74 13.71 -1.49 5.23
CA MET A 74 12.63 -1.88 6.12
C MET A 74 11.33 -2.13 5.39
N TRP A 75 10.58 -3.08 5.95
CA TRP A 75 9.17 -3.26 5.65
C TRP A 75 8.36 -2.35 6.57
N LEU A 76 7.46 -1.59 5.98
CA LEU A 76 6.56 -0.68 6.67
C LEU A 76 5.13 -1.02 6.25
N TYR A 77 4.17 -0.86 7.14
CA TYR A 77 2.77 -0.95 6.77
C TYR A 77 2.14 0.44 6.78
N SER A 78 1.66 0.86 5.61
CA SER A 78 0.84 2.05 5.42
C SER A 78 -0.63 1.66 5.38
N LEU A 79 -1.51 2.49 5.96
CA LEU A 79 -2.95 2.28 5.85
C LEU A 79 -3.46 2.44 4.41
N ASP A 80 -2.82 3.32 3.63
CA ASP A 80 -3.24 3.63 2.26
C ASP A 80 -2.52 2.78 1.21
N LEU A 81 -1.25 2.42 1.44
CA LEU A 81 -0.43 1.64 0.49
C LEU A 81 -0.29 0.15 0.85
N GLY A 82 -0.74 -0.27 2.04
CA GLY A 82 -0.51 -1.61 2.57
C GLY A 82 0.96 -1.84 2.94
N TRP A 83 1.44 -3.08 2.78
CA TRP A 83 2.85 -3.41 3.02
C TRP A 83 3.75 -2.79 1.95
N ILE A 84 4.72 -2.00 2.40
CA ILE A 84 5.70 -1.34 1.55
C ILE A 84 7.12 -1.66 2.00
N PHE A 85 8.05 -1.65 1.07
CA PHE A 85 9.48 -1.84 1.32
C PHE A 85 10.27 -0.68 0.75
N THR A 86 11.14 -0.09 1.57
CA THR A 86 12.07 0.96 1.15
C THR A 86 13.29 1.00 2.08
N GLY A 87 14.22 1.91 1.86
CA GLY A 87 15.51 1.93 2.54
C GLY A 87 16.47 2.96 1.96
N ASN A 88 17.64 3.09 2.57
CA ASN A 88 18.66 4.09 2.24
C ASN A 88 19.04 4.11 0.75
N SER A 89 19.22 2.94 0.13
CA SER A 89 19.58 2.85 -1.29
C SER A 89 18.39 2.90 -2.26
N THR A 90 17.16 2.86 -1.76
CA THR A 90 15.96 2.77 -2.61
C THR A 90 15.04 3.97 -2.47
N PHE A 91 14.95 4.58 -1.29
CA PHE A 91 14.14 5.77 -1.06
C PHE A 91 14.64 6.93 -1.95
N PRO A 92 13.75 7.70 -2.60
CA PRO A 92 12.30 7.77 -2.39
C PRO A 92 11.48 6.77 -3.22
N SER A 93 12.11 5.78 -3.86
CA SER A 93 11.38 4.66 -4.45
C SER A 93 10.94 3.68 -3.36
N ILE A 94 9.69 3.25 -3.45
CA ILE A 94 9.00 2.41 -2.49
C ILE A 94 8.40 1.25 -3.25
N TYR A 95 8.73 0.02 -2.86
CA TYR A 95 8.06 -1.16 -3.38
C TYR A 95 6.76 -1.37 -2.61
N THR A 96 5.66 -1.66 -3.30
CA THR A 96 4.37 -1.98 -2.68
C THR A 96 4.08 -3.46 -2.88
N ASP A 97 3.86 -4.21 -1.80
CA ASP A 97 3.62 -5.64 -1.88
C ASP A 97 2.23 -5.96 -2.43
N GLY A 98 1.22 -5.14 -2.10
CA GLY A 98 -0.12 -5.32 -2.66
C GLY A 98 -0.11 -5.20 -4.18
N SER A 99 0.53 -4.16 -4.72
CA SER A 99 0.53 -3.96 -6.17
C SER A 99 1.66 -4.68 -6.93
N LYS A 100 2.61 -5.28 -6.20
CA LYS A 100 3.86 -5.84 -6.72
C LYS A 100 4.61 -4.86 -7.63
N ALA A 101 4.52 -3.57 -7.34
CA ALA A 101 5.08 -2.49 -8.14
C ALA A 101 5.92 -1.53 -7.31
N TRP A 102 6.90 -0.92 -7.98
CA TRP A 102 7.61 0.23 -7.46
C TRP A 102 6.79 1.50 -7.70
N ILE A 103 6.74 2.34 -6.67
CA ILE A 103 6.26 3.71 -6.76
C ILE A 103 7.38 4.67 -6.38
N TYR A 104 7.39 5.87 -6.95
CA TYR A 104 8.31 6.94 -6.57
C TYR A 104 7.58 7.97 -5.72
N PHE A 105 8.02 8.20 -4.49
CA PHE A 105 7.52 9.25 -3.62
C PHE A 105 8.19 10.59 -3.94
N SER A 106 7.39 11.64 -4.14
CA SER A 106 7.86 13.01 -4.30
C SER A 106 7.24 13.87 -3.23
N ASP A 107 8.08 14.40 -2.34
CA ASP A 107 7.68 15.42 -1.38
C ASP A 107 7.63 16.77 -2.11
N GLU A 108 6.46 17.14 -2.60
CA GLU A 108 6.24 18.46 -3.16
C GLU A 108 6.08 19.45 -1.99
N SER A 109 7.11 20.26 -1.76
CA SER A 109 7.21 21.28 -0.69
C SER A 109 6.04 22.30 -0.58
N SER A 110 5.00 22.18 -1.39
CA SER A 110 3.82 23.05 -1.43
C SER A 110 2.46 22.33 -1.54
N GLY A 111 2.35 21.01 -1.38
CA GLY A 111 1.08 20.28 -1.58
C GLY A 111 0.97 18.90 -0.94
N ASP A 112 -0.03 18.12 -1.35
CA ASP A 112 -0.22 16.72 -0.97
C ASP A 112 0.93 15.86 -1.53
N PRO A 113 1.38 14.82 -0.81
CA PRO A 113 2.43 13.92 -1.29
C PRO A 113 2.02 13.27 -2.60
N LEU A 114 2.90 13.31 -3.62
CA LEU A 114 2.64 12.75 -4.93
C LEU A 114 3.49 11.48 -5.15
N PHE A 115 2.87 10.48 -5.73
CA PHE A 115 3.45 9.17 -6.00
C PHE A 115 3.35 8.88 -7.48
N TYR A 116 4.40 8.30 -8.07
CA TYR A 116 4.36 7.81 -9.45
C TYR A 116 4.49 6.29 -9.47
N ASN A 117 3.50 5.58 -10.02
CA ASN A 117 3.54 4.13 -10.18
C ASN A 117 4.25 3.74 -11.48
N PHE A 118 5.38 3.03 -11.38
CA PHE A 118 6.16 2.63 -12.56
C PHE A 118 5.51 1.52 -13.39
N SER A 119 4.66 0.67 -12.78
CA SER A 119 4.02 -0.42 -13.51
C SER A 119 2.83 0.05 -14.32
N GLY A 120 2.09 1.04 -13.82
CA GLY A 120 0.93 1.60 -14.50
C GLY A 120 1.21 2.94 -15.19
N GLU A 121 2.40 3.50 -15.00
CA GLU A 121 2.83 4.79 -15.56
C GLU A 121 1.92 5.99 -15.22
N TYR A 122 1.41 6.06 -13.98
CA TYR A 122 0.50 7.13 -13.54
C TYR A 122 0.91 7.79 -12.22
N PHE A 123 0.45 9.02 -11.98
CA PHE A 123 0.63 9.72 -10.71
C PHE A 123 -0.61 9.57 -9.80
N PHE A 124 -0.39 9.61 -8.49
CA PHE A 124 -1.45 9.58 -7.47
C PHE A 124 -1.02 10.28 -6.18
N SER A 125 -1.93 10.69 -5.29
CA SER A 125 -1.57 11.24 -3.97
C SER A 125 -1.94 10.29 -2.82
N LEU A 126 -1.60 10.60 -1.58
CA LEU A 126 -2.21 9.96 -0.41
C LEU A 126 -3.04 10.99 0.33
N GLY A 127 -4.34 10.73 0.48
CA GLY A 127 -5.23 11.63 1.20
C GLY A 127 -6.64 11.09 1.28
N ALA A 128 -7.27 11.24 2.46
CA ALA A 128 -8.72 11.16 2.55
C ALA A 128 -9.34 12.25 1.68
N PRO A 129 -10.54 12.02 1.11
CA PRO A 129 -11.32 13.09 0.48
C PRO A 129 -11.36 14.27 1.45
N ASP A 130 -10.80 15.42 1.08
CA ASP A 130 -10.96 16.63 1.89
C ASP A 130 -12.45 17.02 1.90
N SER A 131 -12.87 17.93 2.78
CA SER A 131 -14.26 18.38 2.81
C SER A 131 -14.70 19.15 1.55
N ALA A 132 -13.80 19.44 0.62
CA ALA A 132 -14.08 20.00 -0.70
C ALA A 132 -14.21 18.91 -1.79
N THR A 133 -13.94 17.65 -1.45
CA THR A 133 -13.97 16.53 -2.37
C THR A 133 -15.42 16.13 -2.62
N GLN A 134 -15.83 16.22 -3.87
CA GLN A 134 -17.20 15.91 -4.31
C GLN A 134 -17.21 14.61 -5.10
N VAL A 135 -18.24 13.80 -4.88
CA VAL A 135 -18.56 12.67 -5.76
C VAL A 135 -19.01 13.26 -7.09
N VAL A 136 -18.28 12.97 -8.16
CA VAL A 136 -18.55 13.46 -9.53
C VAL A 136 -19.11 12.35 -10.42
N SER A 137 -18.88 11.09 -10.08
CA SER A 137 -19.51 9.95 -10.73
C SER A 137 -19.69 8.82 -9.72
N GLU A 138 -20.75 8.04 -9.84
CA GLU A 138 -20.99 6.89 -8.96
C GLU A 138 -21.79 5.79 -9.65
N GLY A 139 -21.68 4.58 -9.11
CA GLY A 139 -22.48 3.44 -9.52
C GLY A 139 -22.16 2.18 -8.73
N ASP A 140 -23.07 1.21 -8.75
CA ASP A 140 -22.86 -0.07 -8.09
C ASP A 140 -22.20 -1.07 -9.05
N LEU A 141 -21.23 -1.84 -8.53
CA LEU A 141 -20.67 -2.98 -9.24
C LEU A 141 -21.77 -4.01 -9.52
N VAL A 142 -21.93 -4.36 -10.79
CA VAL A 142 -22.76 -5.49 -11.22
C VAL A 142 -21.93 -6.75 -11.12
N THR A 143 -22.31 -7.64 -10.20
CA THR A 143 -21.63 -8.93 -10.00
C THR A 143 -21.71 -9.80 -11.26
N ARG A 144 -20.56 -10.32 -11.70
CA ARG A 144 -20.42 -11.29 -12.79
C ARG A 144 -19.92 -12.65 -12.30
N ALA A 145 -18.99 -12.64 -11.34
CA ALA A 145 -18.40 -13.81 -10.71
C ALA A 145 -17.81 -13.43 -9.35
N HIS A 146 -17.45 -14.44 -8.55
CA HIS A 146 -16.64 -14.26 -7.34
C HIS A 146 -17.20 -13.28 -6.30
N GLU A 147 -18.52 -13.12 -6.27
CA GLU A 147 -19.24 -12.26 -5.32
C GLU A 147 -18.83 -10.77 -5.37
N VAL A 148 -18.14 -10.35 -6.43
CA VAL A 148 -17.69 -8.97 -6.61
C VAL A 148 -18.87 -8.01 -6.55
N SER A 149 -18.89 -7.16 -5.52
CA SER A 149 -19.93 -6.17 -5.26
C SER A 149 -19.36 -5.00 -4.46
N GLY A 150 -20.07 -3.88 -4.45
CA GLY A 150 -19.65 -2.64 -3.80
C GLY A 150 -20.14 -1.41 -4.56
N GLN A 151 -20.16 -0.27 -3.90
CA GLN A 151 -20.47 1.02 -4.50
C GLN A 151 -19.18 1.71 -4.92
N VAL A 152 -19.09 2.13 -6.18
CA VAL A 152 -17.95 2.86 -6.74
C VAL A 152 -18.28 4.34 -6.81
N GLN A 153 -17.37 5.18 -6.36
CA GLN A 153 -17.43 6.63 -6.47
C GLN A 153 -16.13 7.15 -7.08
N ILE A 154 -16.24 8.03 -8.06
CA ILE A 154 -15.14 8.88 -8.53
C ILE A 154 -15.32 10.24 -7.90
N LEU A 155 -14.24 10.74 -7.33
CA LEU A 155 -14.18 12.04 -6.69
C LEU A 155 -13.59 13.08 -7.63
N ASN A 156 -13.91 14.36 -7.43
CA ASN A 156 -13.44 15.48 -8.28
C ASN A 156 -11.91 15.62 -8.35
N ASN A 157 -11.17 15.02 -7.42
CA ASN A 157 -9.70 14.97 -7.43
C ASN A 157 -9.14 13.69 -8.09
N GLY A 158 -9.98 12.87 -8.73
CA GLY A 158 -9.58 11.65 -9.43
C GLY A 158 -9.46 10.41 -8.53
N VAL A 159 -9.72 10.50 -7.22
CA VAL A 159 -9.79 9.31 -6.36
C VAL A 159 -10.98 8.45 -6.77
N ILE A 160 -10.74 7.16 -6.93
CA ILE A 160 -11.76 6.14 -7.07
C ILE A 160 -11.85 5.41 -5.73
N GLU A 161 -13.04 5.43 -5.13
CA GLU A 161 -13.35 4.72 -3.91
C GLU A 161 -14.38 3.61 -4.20
N ILE A 162 -14.10 2.39 -3.74
CA ILE A 162 -15.08 1.31 -3.71
C ILE A 162 -15.41 1.01 -2.25
N THR A 163 -16.64 1.30 -1.82
CA THR A 163 -17.11 1.00 -0.46
C THR A 163 -18.00 -0.23 -0.42
N GLY A 164 -18.01 -0.92 0.72
CA GLY A 164 -18.77 -2.16 0.87
C GLY A 164 -18.28 -3.25 -0.08
N PHE A 165 -16.98 -3.25 -0.42
CA PHE A 165 -16.39 -4.16 -1.37
C PHE A 165 -16.38 -5.59 -0.83
N ASN A 166 -17.02 -6.50 -1.56
CA ASN A 166 -16.95 -7.94 -1.30
C ASN A 166 -16.36 -8.65 -2.50
N TYR A 167 -15.57 -9.69 -2.25
CA TYR A 167 -14.95 -10.55 -3.25
C TYR A 167 -14.47 -11.82 -2.56
N ASP A 168 -14.78 -13.00 -3.10
CA ASP A 168 -14.49 -14.28 -2.45
C ASP A 168 -12.99 -14.69 -2.45
N GLY A 169 -12.12 -13.92 -3.10
CA GLY A 169 -10.69 -14.20 -3.22
C GLY A 169 -10.33 -15.25 -4.28
N GLY A 170 -11.29 -15.70 -5.09
CA GLY A 170 -11.05 -16.64 -6.18
C GLY A 170 -10.58 -15.97 -7.46
N GLY A 171 -9.61 -16.55 -8.15
CA GLY A 171 -9.03 -15.96 -9.36
C GLY A 171 -7.59 -16.40 -9.55
N VAL A 172 -6.86 -15.74 -10.46
CA VAL A 172 -5.44 -16.04 -10.70
C VAL A 172 -4.56 -14.79 -10.61
N ASP A 173 -5.00 -13.69 -11.22
CA ASP A 173 -4.44 -12.35 -11.05
C ASP A 173 -5.61 -11.39 -11.30
N VAL A 174 -6.11 -10.78 -10.22
CA VAL A 174 -7.37 -10.03 -10.23
C VAL A 174 -7.08 -8.58 -9.91
N ARG A 175 -7.41 -7.65 -10.80
CA ARG A 175 -7.05 -6.23 -10.65
C ARG A 175 -8.25 -5.35 -10.92
N ALA A 176 -8.30 -4.16 -10.32
CA ALA A 176 -9.18 -3.13 -10.82
C ALA A 176 -8.59 -2.57 -12.12
N VAL A 177 -9.44 -2.41 -13.14
CA VAL A 177 -9.08 -1.85 -14.44
C VAL A 177 -10.10 -0.80 -14.88
N VAL A 178 -9.67 0.14 -15.71
CA VAL A 178 -10.54 1.13 -16.36
C VAL A 178 -10.37 1.08 -17.87
N SER A 179 -11.47 1.32 -18.59
CA SER A 179 -11.49 1.44 -20.05
C SER A 179 -12.45 2.54 -20.48
N THR A 180 -12.28 3.04 -21.71
CA THR A 180 -13.27 3.86 -22.43
C THR A 180 -14.15 3.02 -23.37
N SER A 181 -13.95 1.69 -23.41
CA SER A 181 -14.74 0.74 -24.20
C SER A 181 -15.47 -0.25 -23.31
N ALA A 182 -16.77 -0.44 -23.56
CA ALA A 182 -17.59 -1.43 -22.87
C ALA A 182 -17.12 -2.89 -23.04
N ASN A 183 -16.30 -3.15 -24.07
CA ASN A 183 -15.78 -4.48 -24.37
C ASN A 183 -14.43 -4.75 -23.71
N TYR A 184 -13.79 -3.75 -23.09
CA TYR A 184 -12.43 -3.86 -22.53
C TYR A 184 -11.41 -4.37 -23.58
N ASP A 185 -11.57 -3.94 -24.85
CA ASP A 185 -10.63 -4.26 -25.93
C ASP A 185 -9.21 -3.76 -25.58
N ASP A 186 -9.16 -2.62 -24.90
CA ASP A 186 -8.00 -2.04 -24.25
C ASP A 186 -8.40 -1.54 -22.86
N PHE A 187 -7.51 -1.65 -21.87
CA PHE A 187 -7.77 -1.20 -20.50
C PHE A 187 -6.48 -0.84 -19.78
N THR A 188 -6.59 0.09 -18.83
CA THR A 188 -5.50 0.47 -17.92
C THR A 188 -5.71 -0.20 -16.56
N VAL A 189 -4.64 -0.77 -16.02
CA VAL A 189 -4.62 -1.44 -14.71
C VAL A 189 -4.45 -0.39 -13.62
N LEU A 190 -5.36 -0.38 -12.64
CA LEU A 190 -5.42 0.62 -11.56
C LEU A 190 -4.80 0.16 -10.26
N THR A 191 -4.81 -1.15 -10.02
CA THR A 191 -4.27 -1.79 -8.81
C THR A 191 -3.32 -2.89 -9.24
N GLY A 192 -2.48 -3.37 -8.33
CA GLY A 192 -1.98 -4.74 -8.55
C GLY A 192 -2.99 -5.76 -8.09
N ASP A 193 -2.48 -6.94 -7.75
CA ASP A 193 -3.32 -8.11 -7.53
C ASP A 193 -4.13 -7.96 -6.23
N LEU A 194 -5.44 -8.04 -6.39
CA LEU A 194 -6.45 -8.05 -5.34
C LEU A 194 -6.64 -9.46 -4.78
N LEU A 195 -5.86 -10.46 -5.17
CA LEU A 195 -5.91 -11.76 -4.51
C LEU A 195 -5.48 -11.68 -3.04
N LEU A 196 -6.44 -11.97 -2.14
CA LEU A 196 -6.22 -12.07 -0.71
C LEU A 196 -6.84 -13.38 -0.20
N ASP A 197 -6.10 -14.11 0.64
CA ASP A 197 -6.62 -15.32 1.28
C ASP A 197 -7.82 -14.96 2.19
N GLY A 198 -8.97 -15.58 1.94
CA GLY A 198 -10.24 -15.23 2.58
C GLY A 198 -11.01 -14.07 1.95
N GLY A 199 -10.47 -13.42 0.91
CA GLY A 199 -11.16 -12.39 0.14
C GLY A 199 -11.40 -11.07 0.90
N TYR A 200 -12.40 -10.33 0.46
CA TYR A 200 -12.82 -9.05 1.03
C TYR A 200 -14.28 -9.16 1.49
N SER A 201 -14.57 -8.57 2.65
CA SER A 201 -15.91 -8.54 3.23
C SER A 201 -16.19 -7.13 3.75
N GLY A 202 -16.95 -6.34 2.97
CA GLY A 202 -17.33 -4.97 3.30
C GLY A 202 -16.15 -4.01 3.37
N ALA A 203 -15.07 -4.27 2.61
CA ALA A 203 -13.87 -3.44 2.62
C ALA A 203 -14.09 -2.09 1.92
N THR A 204 -13.15 -1.17 2.14
CA THR A 204 -13.03 0.04 1.32
C THR A 204 -11.72 -0.04 0.54
N LEU A 205 -11.81 0.04 -0.79
CA LEU A 205 -10.65 0.16 -1.67
C LEU A 205 -10.54 1.61 -2.16
N ARG A 206 -9.30 2.11 -2.24
CA ARG A 206 -8.99 3.42 -2.81
C ARG A 206 -7.83 3.30 -3.78
N PHE A 207 -7.98 3.93 -4.93
CA PHE A 207 -6.96 4.07 -5.95
C PHE A 207 -7.28 5.29 -6.80
N TYR A 208 -6.44 5.61 -7.78
CA TYR A 208 -6.55 6.87 -8.53
C TYR A 208 -6.84 6.60 -9.99
N LEU A 209 -7.65 7.48 -10.56
CA LEU A 209 -7.83 7.58 -11.98
C LEU A 209 -6.51 8.06 -12.62
N PRO A 210 -5.93 7.30 -13.56
CA PRO A 210 -4.69 7.67 -14.22
C PRO A 210 -4.81 8.98 -15.04
N ASN A 211 -3.69 9.70 -15.22
CA ASN A 211 -3.67 11.04 -15.83
C ASN A 211 -4.14 11.09 -17.30
N ASP A 212 -4.18 9.97 -17.99
CA ASP A 212 -4.71 9.81 -19.35
C ASP A 212 -6.25 9.71 -19.38
N PHE A 213 -6.91 9.62 -18.22
CA PHE A 213 -8.36 9.67 -18.08
C PHE A 213 -8.81 10.95 -17.37
N SER A 214 -10.07 11.30 -17.57
CA SER A 214 -10.74 12.44 -16.93
C SER A 214 -12.05 12.00 -16.30
N THR A 215 -12.42 12.66 -15.20
CA THR A 215 -13.72 12.47 -14.53
C THR A 215 -14.91 12.85 -15.42
N ASP A 216 -14.67 13.61 -16.49
CA ASP A 216 -15.70 14.01 -17.46
C ASP A 216 -15.88 13.00 -18.62
N GLN A 217 -15.25 11.82 -18.54
CA GLN A 217 -15.39 10.76 -19.55
C GLN A 217 -16.39 9.69 -19.11
N LEU A 218 -17.00 9.02 -20.08
CA LEU A 218 -17.68 7.76 -19.84
C LEU A 218 -16.63 6.67 -19.60
N LEU A 219 -16.58 6.15 -18.38
CA LEU A 219 -15.60 5.16 -17.96
C LEU A 219 -16.28 3.82 -17.66
N TYR A 220 -15.58 2.74 -18.00
CA TYR A 220 -15.95 1.37 -17.69
C TYR A 220 -14.93 0.82 -16.70
N LEU A 221 -15.32 0.65 -15.44
CA LEU A 221 -14.48 0.08 -14.41
C LEU A 221 -14.84 -1.38 -14.19
N SER A 222 -13.84 -2.25 -14.04
CA SER A 222 -14.06 -3.67 -13.73
C SER A 222 -13.06 -4.18 -12.72
N ILE A 223 -13.51 -5.09 -11.86
CA ILE A 223 -12.64 -6.03 -11.17
C ILE A 223 -12.43 -7.20 -12.13
N TRP A 224 -11.21 -7.31 -12.65
CA TRP A 224 -10.91 -8.08 -13.84
C TRP A 224 -9.86 -9.14 -13.56
N CYS A 225 -10.12 -10.37 -14.02
CA CYS A 225 -9.13 -11.43 -13.98
C CYS A 225 -8.26 -11.41 -15.25
N ILE A 226 -7.01 -10.96 -15.10
CA ILE A 226 -6.08 -10.70 -16.20
C ILE A 226 -5.85 -11.95 -17.08
N PRO A 227 -5.51 -13.13 -16.54
CA PRO A 227 -5.05 -14.25 -17.35
C PRO A 227 -6.16 -14.87 -18.22
N VAL A 228 -7.41 -14.82 -17.75
CA VAL A 228 -8.57 -15.40 -18.45
C VAL A 228 -9.43 -14.35 -19.15
N ARG A 229 -9.08 -13.06 -19.02
CA ARG A 229 -9.73 -11.93 -19.69
C ARG A 229 -11.24 -11.85 -19.46
N ILE A 230 -11.66 -11.84 -18.20
CA ILE A 230 -13.07 -11.74 -17.83
C ILE A 230 -13.29 -10.76 -16.67
N SER A 231 -14.40 -10.02 -16.73
CA SER A 231 -14.92 -9.21 -15.62
C SER A 231 -15.52 -10.12 -14.55
N PHE A 232 -15.11 -9.93 -13.30
CA PHE A 232 -15.76 -10.49 -12.11
C PHE A 232 -16.85 -9.57 -11.56
N GLY A 233 -16.72 -8.26 -11.78
CA GLY A 233 -17.78 -7.29 -11.58
C GLY A 233 -17.42 -5.99 -12.29
N ASP A 234 -18.42 -5.28 -12.80
CA ASP A 234 -18.21 -4.06 -13.58
C ASP A 234 -19.27 -2.99 -13.28
N VAL A 235 -18.88 -1.74 -13.53
CA VAL A 235 -19.74 -0.56 -13.41
C VAL A 235 -19.45 0.39 -14.57
N VAL A 236 -20.49 1.08 -15.02
CA VAL A 236 -20.39 2.19 -15.97
C VAL A 236 -20.51 3.49 -15.19
N LEU A 237 -19.50 4.34 -15.31
CA LEU A 237 -19.38 5.61 -14.60
C LEU A 237 -19.49 6.73 -15.63
N ALA A 238 -20.63 7.43 -15.60
CA ALA A 238 -20.91 8.56 -16.48
C ALA A 238 -20.57 9.88 -15.77
N PRO A 239 -20.22 10.94 -16.53
CA PRO A 239 -19.98 12.28 -15.99
C PRO A 239 -21.21 12.91 -15.33
#